data_AF-A0A5D2K7C0-F1
#
_entry.id   AF-A0A5D2K7C0-F1
#
_cell.length_a   1.000
_cell.length_b   1.000
_cell.length_c   1.000
_cell.angle_alpha   90.00
_cell.angle_beta   90.00
_cell.angle_gamma   90.00
#
_symmetry.space_group_name_H-M   'P 1'
#
loop_
_entity.id
_entity.type
_entity.pdbx_description
1 polymer ?
#
loop_
_entity_poly.entity_id
_entity_poly.type
_entity_poly.pdbx_seq_one_letter_code
_entity_poly.pdbx_strand_id
1 'polypeptide(L)'
;MSRTKHTAAKKPRRKPSAAAAASPATASPHTRSVTAKKTGGPGTPRKLKRPHRFRAGTRALQEIRKYQKTSNLLVPAASFIREVRAISYRFAPDISRWQAEALVAIQE
;
A
#
# COMPACT_ATOMS: atom_id res chain seq x y z
N MET A 1 37.63 -19.83 25.60
CA MET A 1 36.90 -19.44 26.84
C MET A 1 35.50 -19.00 26.45
N SER A 2 34.48 -19.38 27.21
CA SER A 2 33.08 -19.46 26.75
C SER A 2 32.27 -18.18 26.96
N ARG A 3 31.36 -17.89 26.00
CA ARG A 3 30.41 -16.77 26.05
C ARG A 3 29.26 -17.10 26.99
N THR A 4 29.17 -16.40 28.13
CA THR A 4 28.19 -16.66 29.19
C THR A 4 26.75 -16.40 28.73
N LYS A 5 25.87 -17.39 28.90
CA LYS A 5 24.41 -17.23 28.72
C LYS A 5 23.82 -16.57 29.97
N HIS A 6 23.07 -15.49 29.80
CA HIS A 6 22.19 -14.95 30.85
C HIS A 6 20.73 -15.30 30.54
N THR A 7 20.20 -16.30 31.21
CA THR A 7 18.77 -16.65 31.19
C THR A 7 18.07 -16.04 32.39
N ALA A 8 17.30 -14.97 32.20
CA ALA A 8 16.57 -14.29 33.27
C ALA A 8 15.25 -15.03 33.59
N ALA A 9 15.18 -15.69 34.75
CA ALA A 9 13.95 -16.28 35.27
C ALA A 9 13.16 -15.27 36.12
N LYS A 10 11.82 -15.16 35.93
CA LYS A 10 10.97 -14.32 36.81
C LYS A 10 9.54 -14.86 37.01
N LYS A 11 9.43 -15.72 38.02
CA LYS A 11 8.34 -15.98 39.01
C LYS A 11 6.84 -15.81 38.58
N PRO A 12 5.97 -16.81 38.84
CA PRO A 12 4.56 -16.77 38.44
C PRO A 12 3.70 -15.81 39.30
N ARG A 13 2.73 -15.13 38.69
CA ARG A 13 1.76 -14.26 39.39
C ARG A 13 0.36 -14.91 39.45
N ARG A 14 0.12 -15.58 40.59
CA ARG A 14 -1.13 -15.78 41.35
C ARG A 14 -2.46 -15.55 40.60
N LYS A 15 -3.25 -16.63 40.45
CA LYS A 15 -4.71 -16.56 40.39
C LYS A 15 -5.27 -16.05 41.74
N PRO A 16 -6.33 -15.23 41.77
CA PRO A 16 -7.28 -15.19 42.88
C PRO A 16 -8.43 -16.18 42.62
N SER A 17 -8.87 -16.90 43.65
CA SER A 17 -10.00 -17.83 43.60
C SER A 17 -10.75 -17.84 44.94
N ALA A 18 -12.09 -17.74 44.89
CA ALA A 18 -13.05 -17.80 46.00
C ALA A 18 -12.93 -16.67 47.05
N ALA A 19 -14.00 -16.16 47.68
CA ALA A 19 -15.46 -16.30 47.51
C ALA A 19 -16.11 -14.91 47.84
N ALA A 20 -17.41 -14.63 47.69
CA ALA A 20 -18.60 -15.40 47.31
C ALA A 20 -19.45 -14.53 46.32
N ALA A 21 -20.73 -14.75 45.99
CA ALA A 21 -21.76 -15.72 46.40
C ALA A 21 -22.69 -16.08 45.21
N ALA A 22 -23.56 -17.07 45.41
CA ALA A 22 -24.62 -17.56 44.50
C ALA A 22 -24.19 -18.32 43.22
N SER A 23 -24.09 -19.64 43.36
CA SER A 23 -24.32 -20.63 42.29
C SER A 23 -25.83 -20.96 42.19
N PRO A 24 -26.31 -21.80 41.25
CA PRO A 24 -25.75 -22.28 39.97
C PRO A 24 -26.71 -22.06 38.76
N ALA A 25 -26.23 -22.26 37.52
CA ALA A 25 -26.91 -23.03 36.45
C ALA A 25 -26.26 -22.86 35.05
N THR A 26 -25.66 -23.95 34.57
CA THR A 26 -25.84 -24.51 33.21
C THR A 26 -25.55 -23.67 31.95
N ALA A 27 -24.43 -24.02 31.29
CA ALA A 27 -24.17 -24.09 29.83
C ALA A 27 -24.50 -22.89 28.91
N SER A 28 -23.46 -22.39 28.21
CA SER A 28 -23.63 -21.80 26.87
C SER A 28 -23.78 -22.91 25.83
N PRO A 29 -24.67 -22.75 24.83
CA PRO A 29 -24.13 -22.45 23.49
C PRO A 29 -25.01 -21.55 22.59
N HIS A 30 -24.34 -20.82 21.70
CA HIS A 30 -24.77 -20.31 20.40
C HIS A 30 -26.26 -19.99 20.13
N THR A 31 -26.59 -18.70 20.02
CA THR A 31 -27.55 -18.23 19.01
C THR A 31 -26.91 -17.18 18.10
N ARG A 32 -27.18 -17.29 16.79
CA ARG A 32 -26.55 -16.48 15.74
C ARG A 32 -27.26 -15.12 15.68
N SER A 33 -26.54 -14.01 15.84
CA SER A 33 -27.11 -12.69 15.55
C SER A 33 -27.51 -12.62 14.07
N VAL A 34 -28.80 -12.42 13.84
CA VAL A 34 -29.42 -12.65 12.53
C VAL A 34 -28.94 -11.59 11.54
N THR A 35 -28.48 -12.04 10.37
CA THR A 35 -28.16 -11.15 9.24
C THR A 35 -29.44 -10.47 8.75
N ALA A 36 -29.67 -9.23 9.19
CA ALA A 36 -30.79 -8.41 8.77
C ALA A 36 -30.69 -8.07 7.27
N LYS A 37 -31.29 -8.95 6.45
CA LYS A 37 -31.43 -8.84 5.00
C LYS A 37 -32.26 -7.61 4.67
N LYS A 38 -31.59 -6.46 4.46
CA LYS A 38 -32.27 -5.18 4.19
C LYS A 38 -32.92 -5.21 2.81
N THR A 39 -34.22 -5.47 2.80
CA THR A 39 -35.09 -5.41 1.62
C THR A 39 -35.05 -4.02 1.00
N GLY A 40 -35.05 -3.96 -0.33
CA GLY A 40 -35.12 -2.70 -1.07
C GLY A 40 -36.53 -2.13 -1.02
N GLY A 41 -36.67 -0.85 -0.68
CA GLY A 41 -37.88 -0.07 -0.87
C GLY A 41 -37.65 0.99 -1.96
N PRO A 42 -38.62 1.26 -2.85
CA PRO A 42 -38.52 2.35 -3.81
C PRO A 42 -38.75 3.70 -3.12
N GLY A 43 -38.13 4.77 -3.62
CA GLY A 43 -38.47 6.14 -3.22
C GLY A 43 -37.65 6.74 -2.08
N THR A 44 -36.35 6.94 -2.29
CA THR A 44 -35.62 8.04 -1.63
C THR A 44 -34.50 8.49 -2.56
N PRO A 45 -34.30 9.80 -2.83
CA PRO A 45 -33.10 10.26 -3.52
C PRO A 45 -31.90 9.97 -2.62
N ARG A 46 -31.21 8.86 -2.89
CA ARG A 46 -30.06 8.40 -2.12
C ARG A 46 -28.99 9.47 -2.20
N LYS A 47 -28.82 10.26 -1.12
CA LYS A 47 -27.78 11.30 -1.01
C LYS A 47 -26.48 10.75 -1.61
N LEU A 48 -26.08 11.29 -2.77
CA LEU A 48 -24.87 10.84 -3.45
C LEU A 48 -23.73 10.99 -2.44
N LYS A 49 -23.11 9.87 -2.07
CA LYS A 49 -21.97 9.89 -1.15
C LYS A 49 -20.91 10.78 -1.79
N ARG A 50 -20.47 11.81 -1.06
CA ARG A 50 -19.41 12.71 -1.52
C ARG A 50 -18.23 11.88 -2.05
N PRO A 51 -17.65 12.21 -3.21
CA PRO A 51 -16.53 11.45 -3.75
C PRO A 51 -15.38 11.43 -2.74
N HIS A 52 -14.81 10.24 -2.52
CA HIS A 52 -13.73 10.08 -1.57
C HIS A 52 -12.47 10.78 -2.09
N ARG A 53 -11.99 11.79 -1.34
CA ARG A 53 -10.73 12.49 -1.62
C ARG A 53 -9.66 12.04 -0.63
N PHE A 54 -8.51 11.63 -1.16
CA PHE A 54 -7.33 11.32 -0.35
C PHE A 54 -6.81 12.57 0.38
N ARG A 55 -6.19 12.37 1.55
CA ARG A 55 -5.49 13.46 2.25
C ARG A 55 -4.24 13.88 1.46
N ALA A 56 -3.77 15.10 1.70
CA ALA A 56 -2.49 15.57 1.17
C ALA A 56 -1.37 14.58 1.54
N GLY A 57 -0.40 14.39 0.64
CA GLY A 57 0.69 13.41 0.80
C GLY A 57 0.29 11.94 0.57
N THR A 58 -0.97 11.53 0.74
CA THR A 58 -1.36 10.11 0.60
C THR A 58 -1.15 9.58 -0.83
N ARG A 59 -1.46 10.38 -1.86
CA ARG A 59 -1.18 10.01 -3.26
C ARG A 59 0.32 10.03 -3.58
N ALA A 60 1.04 11.07 -3.14
CA ALA A 60 2.49 11.16 -3.32
C ALA A 60 3.23 9.95 -2.72
N LEU A 61 2.89 9.52 -1.49
CA LEU A 61 3.49 8.32 -0.88
C LEU A 61 3.11 7.02 -1.63
N GLN A 62 1.93 6.96 -2.26
CA GLN A 62 1.53 5.83 -3.09
C GLN A 62 2.31 5.80 -4.41
N GLU A 63 2.55 6.96 -5.03
CA GLU A 63 3.31 7.13 -6.26
C GLU A 63 4.80 6.87 -6.04
N ILE A 64 5.41 7.42 -4.99
CA ILE A 64 6.80 7.14 -4.60
C ILE A 64 7.03 5.63 -4.45
N ARG A 65 6.16 4.93 -3.71
CA ARG A 65 6.24 3.46 -3.54
C ARG A 65 6.02 2.68 -4.84
N LYS A 66 5.23 3.23 -5.77
CA LYS A 66 5.02 2.62 -7.10
C LYS A 66 6.29 2.75 -7.94
N TYR A 67 6.82 3.96 -8.08
CA TYR A 67 7.99 4.23 -8.92
C TYR A 67 9.30 3.65 -8.34
N GLN A 68 9.45 3.57 -7.02
CA GLN A 68 10.58 2.87 -6.39
C GLN A 68 10.52 1.34 -6.56
N LYS A 69 9.37 0.76 -6.92
CA LYS A 69 9.22 -0.68 -7.16
C LYS A 69 9.57 -1.08 -8.61
N THR A 70 9.55 -0.14 -9.55
CA THR A 70 9.70 -0.41 -10.99
C THR A 70 10.68 0.55 -11.64
N SER A 71 11.74 0.05 -12.26
CA SER A 71 12.72 0.83 -13.04
C SER A 71 12.18 1.22 -14.43
N ASN A 72 10.95 1.73 -14.51
CA ASN A 72 10.35 2.13 -15.78
C ASN A 72 10.70 3.59 -16.07
N LEU A 73 11.10 3.88 -17.31
CA LEU A 73 11.34 5.23 -17.81
C LEU A 73 10.14 6.16 -17.53
N LEU A 74 10.41 7.29 -16.87
CA LEU A 74 9.39 8.27 -16.48
C LEU A 74 9.10 9.31 -17.58
N VAL A 75 10.06 9.54 -18.47
CA VAL A 75 9.95 10.48 -19.61
C VAL A 75 9.46 9.71 -20.84
N PRO A 76 8.40 10.16 -21.54
CA PRO A 76 7.93 9.52 -22.77
C PRO A 76 8.99 9.54 -23.86
N ALA A 77 9.33 8.37 -24.42
CA ALA A 77 10.39 8.19 -25.41
C ALA A 77 10.25 9.14 -26.62
N ALA A 78 9.03 9.39 -27.11
CA ALA A 78 8.78 10.31 -28.23
C ALA A 78 9.21 11.76 -27.94
N SER A 79 9.08 12.23 -26.69
CA SER A 79 9.57 13.55 -26.29
C SER A 79 11.08 13.54 -26.14
N PHE A 80 11.63 12.51 -25.50
CA PHE A 80 13.07 12.37 -25.30
C PHE A 80 13.85 12.32 -26.63
N ILE A 81 13.41 11.48 -27.58
CA ILE A 81 14.03 11.35 -28.91
C ILE A 81 14.00 12.66 -29.70
N ARG A 82 12.96 13.49 -29.53
CA ARG A 82 12.89 14.83 -30.15
C ARG A 82 13.96 15.76 -29.58
N GLU A 83 14.14 15.78 -28.26
CA GLU A 83 15.20 16.58 -27.62
C GLU A 83 16.60 16.10 -28.00
N VAL A 84 16.86 14.78 -28.00
CA VAL A 84 18.15 14.22 -28.45
C VAL A 84 18.46 14.70 -29.87
N ARG A 85 17.51 14.56 -30.82
CA ARG A 85 17.72 15.03 -32.21
C ARG A 85 17.90 16.56 -32.31
N ALA A 86 17.16 17.33 -31.52
CA ALA A 86 17.28 18.79 -31.50
C ALA A 86 18.62 19.29 -30.94
N ILE A 87 19.21 18.53 -30.00
CA ILE A 87 20.56 18.76 -29.48
C ILE A 87 21.60 18.32 -30.51
N SER A 88 21.52 17.09 -31.04
CA SER A 88 22.48 16.56 -32.01
C SER A 88 22.57 17.43 -33.26
N TYR A 89 21.46 17.94 -33.80
CA TYR A 89 21.46 18.84 -34.95
C TYR A 89 22.26 20.14 -34.72
N ARG A 90 22.38 20.61 -33.48
CA ARG A 90 23.17 21.81 -33.13
C ARG A 90 24.67 21.56 -33.03
N PHE A 91 25.08 20.33 -32.70
CA PHE A 91 26.49 20.01 -32.41
C PHE A 91 27.15 19.12 -33.47
N ALA A 92 26.38 18.30 -34.17
CA ALA A 92 26.83 17.35 -35.19
C ALA A 92 25.70 17.15 -36.24
N PRO A 93 25.46 18.13 -37.13
CA PRO A 93 24.35 18.10 -38.08
C PRO A 93 24.41 16.92 -39.06
N ASP A 94 25.59 16.34 -39.28
CA ASP A 94 25.81 15.19 -40.15
C ASP A 94 25.19 13.89 -39.58
N ILE A 95 25.00 13.81 -38.26
CA ILE A 95 24.50 12.62 -37.55
C ILE A 95 22.96 12.61 -37.54
N SER A 96 22.40 12.25 -38.69
CA SER A 96 20.94 12.16 -38.90
C SER A 96 20.30 10.83 -38.47
N ARG A 97 21.09 9.76 -38.28
CA ARG A 97 20.61 8.40 -37.99
C ARG A 97 21.04 7.94 -36.60
N TRP A 98 20.14 7.22 -35.92
CA TRP A 98 20.30 6.76 -34.55
C TRP A 98 19.84 5.30 -34.41
N GLN A 99 20.63 4.49 -33.70
CA GLN A 99 20.23 3.13 -33.31
C GLN A 99 19.22 3.19 -32.16
N ALA A 100 18.23 2.30 -32.16
CA ALA A 100 17.17 2.29 -31.14
C ALA A 100 17.76 2.06 -29.73
N GLU A 101 18.71 1.13 -29.60
CA GLU A 101 19.40 0.85 -28.33
C GLU A 101 20.22 2.05 -27.84
N ALA A 102 20.85 2.82 -28.72
CA ALA A 102 21.58 4.02 -28.34
C ALA A 102 20.63 5.09 -27.76
N LEU A 103 19.44 5.25 -28.32
CA LEU A 103 18.43 6.19 -27.79
C LEU A 103 17.90 5.76 -26.42
N VAL A 104 17.81 4.45 -26.15
CA VAL A 104 17.47 3.91 -24.82
C VAL A 104 18.64 4.08 -23.85
N ALA A 105 19.87 3.75 -24.24
CA ALA A 105 21.06 3.85 -23.40
C ALA A 105 21.47 5.29 -23.04
N ILE A 106 20.94 6.30 -23.74
CA ILE A 106 21.06 7.72 -23.39
C ILE A 106 19.99 8.14 -22.36
N GLN A 107 18.92 7.34 -22.18
CA GLN A 107 17.81 7.63 -21.28
C GLN A 107 17.84 6.86 -19.95
N GLU A 108 18.36 5.61 -19.95
CA GLU A 108 18.55 4.76 -18.76
C GLU A 108 19.66 5.29 -17.81
#